data_AF-A0A6B2GAE9-F1
#
_entry.id   AF-A0A6B2GAE9-F1
#
_cell.length_a   1.000
_cell.length_b   1.000
_cell.length_c   1.000
_cell.angle_alpha   90.00
_cell.angle_beta   90.00
_cell.angle_gamma   90.00
#
_symmetry.space_group_name_H-M   'P 1'
#
loop_
_entity.id
_entity.type
_entity.pdbx_description
1 polymer ?
#
loop_
_entity_poly.entity_id
_entity_poly.type
_entity_poly.pdbx_seq_one_letter_code
_entity_poly.pdbx_strand_id
1 'polypeptide(L)' 'TDSIETYDYGKFVHIMDIEGNKIELWEPNDIEFEKLGMQIGAETTK' A
#
# COMPACT_ATOMS: atom_id res chain seq x y z
N THR A 1 -10.36 -12.68 5.46
CA THR A 1 -9.96 -12.11 6.76
C THR A 1 -9.92 -10.62 6.55
N ASP A 2 -10.95 -9.90 6.94
CA ASP A 2 -11.08 -8.46 6.65
C ASP A 2 -10.35 -7.64 7.70
N SER A 3 -9.03 -7.84 7.83
CA SER A 3 -8.19 -7.10 8.76
C SER A 3 -7.19 -6.27 7.97
N ILE A 4 -7.17 -4.96 8.24
CA ILE A 4 -6.23 -4.04 7.63
C ILE A 4 -4.92 -4.11 8.41
N GLU A 5 -3.85 -4.53 7.75
CA GLU A 5 -2.51 -4.53 8.31
C GLU A 5 -1.83 -3.21 7.98
N THR A 6 -1.34 -2.49 9.00
CA THR A 6 -0.68 -1.19 8.82
C THR A 6 0.81 -1.34 9.03
N TYR A 7 1.59 -0.88 8.05
CA TYR A 7 3.04 -0.79 8.10
C TYR A 7 3.46 0.66 7.83
N ASP A 8 4.73 0.97 8.10
CA ASP A 8 5.25 2.34 7.91
C ASP A 8 5.07 2.80 6.46
N TYR A 9 5.31 1.92 5.49
CA TYR A 9 5.24 2.23 4.05
C TYR A 9 3.83 2.11 3.43
N GLY A 10 2.82 1.67 4.18
CA GLY A 10 1.45 1.54 3.67
C GLY A 10 0.58 0.51 4.40
N LYS A 11 -0.66 0.37 3.94
CA LYS A 11 -1.65 -0.54 4.50
C LYS A 11 -2.01 -1.64 3.51
N PHE A 12 -2.28 -2.83 4.03
CA PHE A 12 -2.65 -4.00 3.25
C PHE A 12 -3.96 -4.56 3.76
N VAL A 13 -4.80 -5.04 2.84
CA VAL A 13 -6.03 -5.75 3.18
C VAL A 13 -6.28 -6.90 2.21
N HIS A 14 -6.68 -8.04 2.75
CA HIS A 14 -7.02 -9.24 1.98
C HIS A 14 -8.52 -9.50 2.00
N ILE A 15 -9.18 -9.30 0.87
CA ILE A 15 -10.60 -9.57 0.68
C ILE A 15 -10.82 -10.77 -0.25
N MET A 16 -11.97 -11.39 -0.12
CA MET A 16 -12.45 -12.41 -1.06
C MET A 16 -13.56 -11.78 -1.90
N ASP A 17 -13.43 -11.84 -3.23
CA ASP A 17 -14.54 -11.45 -4.10
C ASP A 17 -15.65 -12.51 -4.10
N ILE A 18 -16.74 -12.22 -4.80
CA ILE A 18 -17.91 -13.11 -4.92
C ILE A 18 -17.61 -14.39 -5.73
N GLU A 19 -16.50 -14.41 -6.47
CA GLU A 19 -16.05 -15.54 -7.30
C GLU A 19 -15.06 -16.43 -6.56
N GLY A 20 -14.67 -16.07 -5.34
CA GLY A 20 -13.72 -16.80 -4.52
C GLY A 20 -12.26 -16.48 -4.79
N ASN A 21 -11.96 -15.41 -5.54
CA ASN A 21 -10.60 -14.96 -5.74
C ASN A 21 -10.12 -14.15 -4.53
N LYS A 22 -8.85 -14.35 -4.17
CA LYS A 22 -8.17 -13.53 -3.17
C LYS A 22 -7.67 -12.25 -3.81
N ILE A 23 -8.10 -11.12 -3.29
CA ILE A 23 -7.64 -9.79 -3.71
C ILE A 23 -6.82 -9.20 -2.56
N GLU A 24 -5.60 -8.75 -2.88
CA GLU A 24 -4.76 -7.97 -1.97
C GLU A 24 -4.78 -6.52 -2.46
N LEU A 25 -5.21 -5.61 -1.58
CA LEU A 25 -5.17 -4.17 -1.85
C LEU A 25 -4.07 -3.55 -1.02
N TRP A 26 -3.27 -2.69 -1.66
CA TRP A 26 -2.22 -1.90 -1.03
C TRP A 26 -2.53 -0.42 -1.16
N GLU A 27 -2.57 0.29 -0.03
CA GLU A 27 -2.65 1.75 0.06
C GLU A 27 -1.28 2.27 0.52
N PRO A 28 -0.51 2.99 -0.33
CA PRO A 28 0.79 3.52 0.05
C PRO A 28 0.65 4.61 1.12
N ASN A 29 1.63 4.69 2.03
CA ASN A 29 1.76 5.86 2.89
C ASN A 29 2.50 6.96 2.12
N ASP A 30 1.76 7.96 1.65
CA ASP A 30 2.32 9.11 0.92
C ASP A 30 3.60 9.66 1.55
N ILE A 31 3.66 9.81 2.87
CA ILE A 31 4.81 10.44 3.54
C ILE A 31 6.07 9.57 3.40
N GLU A 32 5.94 8.26 3.60
CA GLU A 32 7.07 7.33 3.49
C GLU A 32 7.42 7.05 2.03
N PHE A 33 6.42 7.04 1.14
CA PHE A 33 6.62 6.86 -0.30
C PHE A 33 7.40 8.04 -0.91
N GLU A 34 7.05 9.27 -0.53
CA GLU A 34 7.77 10.49 -0.92
C GLU A 34 9.22 10.48 -0.39
N LYS A 35 9.43 10.14 0.89
CA LYS A 35 10.78 10.01 1.46
C LYS A 35 11.62 8.99 0.70
N LEU A 36 11.06 7.83 0.39
CA LEU A 36 11.73 6.81 -0.40
C LEU A 36 12.10 7.35 -1.78
N GLY A 37 11.16 8.02 -2.46
CA GLY A 37 11.37 8.64 -3.77
C GLY A 37 12.51 9.65 -3.76
N MET A 38 12.55 10.54 -2.77
CA MET A 38 13.65 11.50 -2.59
C MET A 38 14.99 10.80 -2.32
N GLN A 39 15.01 9.72 -1.54
CA GLN A 39 16.24 8.98 -1.22
C GLN A 39 16.81 8.25 -2.43
N ILE A 40 15.97 7.76 -3.34
CA ILE A 40 16.40 7.02 -4.53
C ILE A 40 16.50 7.91 -5.78
N GLY A 41 16.21 9.21 -5.66
CA GLY A 41 16.26 10.17 -6.78
C GLY A 41 15.14 9.97 -7.81
N ALA A 42 14.00 9.40 -7.39
CA ALA A 42 12.82 9.29 -8.25
C ALA A 42 12.09 10.64 -8.31
N GLU A 43 11.50 10.96 -9.48
CA GLU A 43 10.56 12.08 -9.59
C GLU A 43 9.30 11.75 -8.81
N THR A 44 9.05 12.50 -7.74
CA THR A 44 7.81 12.42 -6.95
C THR A 44 6.88 13.57 -7.34
N THR A 45 5.57 13.37 -7.16
CA THR A 45 4.53 14.29 -7.66
C THR A 45 4.02 15.29 -6.61
N LYS A 46 4.55 15.28 -5.39
CA LYS A 46 4.24 16.28 -4.35
C LYS A 46 5.26 17.41 -4.25
#